data_AF-A0A0D0X062-F1
#
_entry.id   AF-A0A0D0X062-F1
#
_cell.length_a   1.000
_cell.length_b   1.000
_cell.length_c   1.000
_cell.angle_alpha   90.00
_cell.angle_beta   90.00
_cell.angle_gamma   90.00
#
_symmetry.space_group_name_H-M   'P 1'
#
loop_
_entity.id
_entity.type
_entity.pdbx_description
1 polymer ?
#
loop_
_entity_poly.entity_id
_entity_poly.type
_entity_poly.pdbx_seq_one_letter_code
_entity_poly.pdbx_strand_id
1 'polypeptide(L)'
;MTRPPRGAGPAGSPVVPRAFPAAGGLGHHPVLPPGERLRVLLVEDDEGDAFLVGELLAETNSSIDLLVATSLSEARQRMMGVDCVLLDLGLPDAQGLDGLRQVLEMSSGAAVCVLTGRSDEHLGIVAVAEGAQDYLVKGQVDGVLLTRALRYAVERKRADENARRLREVELRQAESARLERGLLPQPLMSTDEVAVHTFYRPGRHAALIGGDFYDVVQTRPDRVDLIVGDVCGHGVDEAALGVELRVAWRALVLAGVPDDEVLPALEQVLMSERRLQEIFATVATARLDLAGNAATVRLAGHPPPLLLSGGKVAPVPAPGGLLLGVRPRRPVAFDLEFDTDDWSLLMYTDGLIEGRVGDGDERLDVPGLTELLSDRDNLAVPLAELPAWLVGRAEQINGGPLADDVAMLLVTRGGGR
;
A
#
# COMPACT_ATOMS: atom_id res chain seq x y z
N MET A 1 2.57 57.28 -50.40
CA MET A 1 3.26 56.86 -49.17
C MET A 1 2.43 55.76 -48.51
N THR A 2 2.47 54.55 -49.07
CA THR A 2 3.41 53.46 -48.72
C THR A 2 3.08 52.81 -47.38
N ARG A 3 2.03 51.98 -47.41
CA ARG A 3 1.83 50.86 -46.48
C ARG A 3 3.04 49.92 -46.59
N PRO A 4 3.58 49.40 -45.47
CA PRO A 4 4.73 48.52 -45.49
C PRO A 4 4.36 47.14 -46.08
N PRO A 5 5.35 46.41 -46.64
CA PRO A 5 5.13 45.12 -47.25
C PRO A 5 4.78 44.07 -46.19
N ARG A 6 3.87 43.16 -46.56
CA ARG A 6 3.59 41.94 -45.81
C ARG A 6 4.87 41.10 -45.75
N GLY A 7 5.45 41.01 -44.56
CA GLY A 7 6.56 40.11 -44.26
C GLY A 7 6.10 38.66 -44.40
N ALA A 8 6.92 37.89 -45.12
CA ALA A 8 6.76 36.47 -45.38
C ALA A 8 6.65 35.68 -44.08
N GLY A 9 5.62 34.82 -44.00
CA GLY A 9 5.55 33.80 -42.96
C GLY A 9 6.73 32.83 -43.09
N PRO A 10 7.27 32.32 -41.97
CA PRO A 10 8.25 31.26 -42.04
C PRO A 10 7.62 30.06 -42.73
N ALA A 11 8.31 29.58 -43.76
CA ALA A 11 7.99 28.38 -44.51
C ALA A 11 7.63 27.25 -43.53
N GLY A 12 6.38 26.82 -43.57
CA GLY A 12 5.97 25.59 -42.91
C GLY A 12 6.80 24.47 -43.50
N SER A 13 7.68 23.89 -42.67
CA SER A 13 8.23 22.57 -42.95
C SER A 13 7.07 21.66 -43.36
N PRO A 14 7.19 20.87 -44.44
CA PRO A 14 6.17 19.90 -44.75
C PRO A 14 6.10 18.97 -43.54
N VAL A 15 5.00 19.07 -42.78
CA VAL A 15 4.62 18.03 -41.85
C VAL A 15 4.30 16.86 -42.75
N VAL A 16 5.33 16.05 -43.01
CA VAL A 16 5.17 14.69 -43.51
C VAL A 16 4.14 14.07 -42.57
N PRO A 17 2.95 13.66 -43.05
CA PRO A 17 2.02 12.95 -42.21
C PRO A 17 2.79 11.75 -41.65
N ARG A 18 3.01 11.72 -40.34
CA ARG A 18 3.43 10.49 -39.68
C ARG A 18 2.43 9.46 -40.13
N ALA A 19 2.92 8.42 -40.81
CA ALA A 19 2.13 7.32 -41.28
C ALA A 19 1.20 6.90 -40.13
N PHE A 20 -0.11 7.03 -40.36
CA PHE A 20 -1.09 6.40 -39.51
C PHE A 20 -0.69 4.93 -39.42
N PRO A 21 -0.55 4.33 -38.22
CA PRO A 21 -0.45 2.89 -38.14
C PRO A 21 -1.70 2.36 -38.85
N ALA A 22 -1.46 1.57 -39.89
CA ALA A 22 -2.52 0.96 -40.68
C ALA A 22 -3.55 0.37 -39.71
N ALA A 23 -4.82 0.68 -39.95
CA ALA A 23 -5.94 0.03 -39.30
C ALA A 23 -5.78 -1.49 -39.47
N GLY A 24 -5.22 -2.14 -38.45
CA GLY A 24 -5.20 -3.58 -38.29
C GLY A 24 -6.58 -3.99 -37.79
N GLY A 25 -7.36 -4.60 -38.68
CA GLY A 25 -8.69 -5.09 -38.38
C GLY A 25 -8.71 -6.06 -37.20
N LEU A 26 -9.82 -6.01 -36.48
CA LEU A 26 -10.46 -7.10 -35.73
C LEU A 26 -9.63 -8.39 -35.57
N GLY A 27 -9.27 -8.71 -34.31
CA GLY A 27 -9.10 -10.10 -33.88
C GLY A 27 -7.66 -10.59 -33.70
N HIS A 28 -6.86 -9.95 -32.84
CA HIS A 28 -5.81 -10.71 -32.16
C HIS A 28 -6.43 -11.43 -30.97
N HIS A 29 -6.78 -12.71 -31.17
CA HIS A 29 -7.26 -13.59 -30.13
C HIS A 29 -6.15 -13.86 -29.11
N PRO A 30 -6.40 -13.75 -27.79
CA PRO A 30 -5.54 -14.38 -26.80
C PRO A 30 -5.69 -15.89 -26.97
N VAL A 31 -4.63 -16.54 -27.43
CA VAL A 31 -4.51 -17.99 -27.45
C VAL A 31 -4.24 -18.42 -26.01
N LEU A 32 -5.06 -19.32 -25.45
CA LEU A 32 -4.75 -19.96 -24.17
C LEU A 32 -3.32 -20.52 -24.21
N PRO A 33 -2.57 -20.51 -23.10
CA PRO A 33 -1.25 -21.12 -23.07
C PRO A 33 -1.33 -22.57 -23.60
N PRO A 34 -0.32 -23.04 -24.36
CA PRO A 34 -0.38 -24.36 -24.99
C PRO A 34 -0.56 -25.47 -23.93
N GLY A 35 -1.67 -26.20 -24.00
CA GLY A 35 -1.94 -27.37 -23.15
C GLY A 35 -3.11 -27.25 -22.17
N GLU A 36 -3.72 -26.07 -21.99
CA GLU A 36 -4.90 -25.91 -21.13
C GLU A 36 -6.20 -26.33 -21.87
N ARG A 37 -6.89 -27.33 -21.31
CA ARG A 37 -8.22 -27.76 -21.78
C ARG A 37 -9.30 -27.09 -20.94
N LEU A 38 -10.31 -26.53 -21.61
CA LEU A 38 -11.47 -25.92 -20.98
C LEU A 38 -12.41 -27.02 -20.50
N ARG A 39 -12.70 -27.10 -19.20
CA ARG A 39 -13.64 -28.09 -18.66
C ARG A 39 -15.05 -27.52 -18.70
N VAL A 40 -15.90 -28.09 -19.53
CA VAL A 40 -17.28 -27.62 -19.74
C VAL A 40 -18.25 -28.64 -19.18
N LEU A 41 -19.17 -28.23 -18.32
CA LEU A 41 -20.26 -29.06 -17.82
C LEU A 41 -21.55 -28.71 -18.58
N LEU A 42 -21.97 -29.59 -19.48
CA LEU A 42 -23.30 -29.55 -20.08
C LEU A 42 -24.32 -30.13 -19.10
N VAL A 43 -25.40 -29.40 -18.84
CA VAL A 43 -26.54 -29.89 -18.08
C VAL A 43 -27.74 -29.96 -19.01
N GLU A 44 -28.08 -31.18 -19.43
CA GLU A 44 -29.06 -31.50 -20.47
C GLU A 44 -29.59 -32.92 -20.21
N ASP A 45 -30.92 -33.07 -20.15
CA ASP A 45 -31.56 -34.37 -19.91
C ASP A 45 -31.87 -35.14 -21.20
N ASP A 46 -32.00 -34.45 -22.34
CA ASP A 46 -32.17 -35.10 -23.64
C ASP A 46 -30.84 -35.65 -24.18
N GLU A 47 -30.73 -36.97 -24.27
CA GLU A 47 -29.52 -37.65 -24.75
C GLU A 47 -29.16 -37.26 -26.20
N GLY A 48 -30.14 -36.91 -27.03
CA GLY A 48 -29.94 -36.51 -28.43
C GLY A 48 -29.34 -35.11 -28.54
N ASP A 49 -29.87 -34.16 -27.77
CA ASP A 49 -29.32 -32.80 -27.68
C ASP A 49 -27.91 -32.82 -27.07
N ALA A 50 -27.70 -33.62 -26.02
CA ALA A 50 -26.38 -33.79 -25.41
C ALA A 50 -25.35 -34.40 -26.38
N PHE A 51 -25.76 -35.41 -27.15
CA PHE A 51 -24.93 -36.01 -28.19
C PHE A 51 -24.56 -34.99 -29.28
N LEU A 52 -25.53 -34.21 -29.75
CA LEU A 52 -25.30 -33.18 -30.78
C LEU A 52 -24.29 -32.13 -30.31
N VAL A 53 -24.41 -31.64 -29.08
CA VAL A 53 -23.44 -30.69 -28.49
C VAL A 53 -22.04 -31.30 -28.43
N GLY A 54 -21.94 -32.59 -28.06
CA GLY A 54 -20.69 -33.35 -28.06
C GLY A 54 -20.02 -33.39 -29.44
N GLU A 55 -20.78 -33.74 -30.49
CA GLU A 55 -20.28 -33.79 -31.87
C GLU A 55 -19.83 -32.41 -32.37
N LEU A 56 -20.62 -31.35 -32.14
CA LEU A 56 -20.27 -29.99 -32.53
C LEU A 56 -18.94 -29.51 -31.91
N LEU A 57 -18.67 -29.88 -30.66
CA LEU A 57 -17.41 -29.58 -29.99
C LEU A 57 -16.25 -30.44 -30.50
N ALA A 58 -16.51 -31.71 -30.84
CA ALA A 58 -15.49 -32.63 -31.36
C ALA A 58 -15.03 -32.25 -32.79
N GLU A 59 -15.93 -31.81 -33.66
CA GLU A 59 -15.65 -31.41 -35.05
C GLU A 59 -14.62 -30.26 -35.17
N THR A 60 -14.58 -29.39 -34.17
CA THR A 60 -13.70 -28.21 -34.17
C THR A 60 -12.27 -28.51 -33.72
N ASN A 61 -11.95 -29.76 -33.37
CA ASN A 61 -10.65 -30.17 -32.82
C ASN A 61 -10.25 -29.31 -31.59
N SER A 62 -11.25 -28.90 -30.82
CA SER A 62 -11.12 -27.96 -29.71
C SER A 62 -10.53 -28.61 -28.46
N SER A 63 -9.74 -27.85 -27.70
CA SER A 63 -9.27 -28.23 -26.37
C SER A 63 -10.36 -28.10 -25.29
N ILE A 64 -11.53 -28.73 -25.50
CA ILE A 64 -12.65 -28.71 -24.55
C ILE A 64 -12.87 -30.13 -24.02
N ASP A 65 -12.86 -30.28 -22.70
CA ASP A 65 -13.25 -31.52 -22.02
C ASP A 65 -14.71 -31.37 -21.58
N LEU A 66 -15.62 -32.06 -22.27
CA LEU A 66 -17.06 -32.02 -21.98
C LEU A 66 -17.45 -33.05 -20.92
N LEU A 67 -18.10 -32.58 -19.86
CA LEU A 67 -18.81 -33.37 -18.87
C LEU A 67 -20.30 -33.18 -19.11
N VAL A 68 -21.10 -34.23 -19.03
CA VAL A 68 -22.57 -34.15 -19.18
C VAL A 68 -23.21 -34.46 -17.84
N ALA A 69 -24.29 -33.79 -17.49
CA ALA A 69 -25.18 -34.09 -16.37
C ALA A 69 -26.63 -33.98 -16.84
N THR A 70 -27.48 -34.89 -16.39
CA THR A 70 -28.90 -35.00 -16.81
C THR A 70 -29.85 -34.28 -15.86
N SER A 71 -29.32 -33.68 -14.80
CA SER A 71 -30.08 -32.99 -13.76
C SER A 71 -29.18 -32.00 -13.02
N LEU A 72 -29.78 -31.01 -12.34
CA LEU A 72 -29.02 -30.10 -11.47
C LEU A 72 -28.38 -30.83 -10.30
N SER A 73 -29.06 -31.86 -9.79
CA SER A 73 -28.56 -32.71 -8.71
C SER A 73 -27.25 -33.41 -9.10
N GLU A 74 -27.16 -33.92 -10.33
CA GLU A 74 -25.94 -34.51 -10.88
C GLU A 74 -24.87 -33.45 -11.20
N ALA A 75 -25.29 -32.30 -11.75
CA ALA A 75 -24.39 -31.18 -12.04
C ALA A 75 -23.65 -30.70 -10.79
N ARG A 76 -24.35 -30.61 -9.64
CA ARG A 76 -23.77 -30.23 -8.34
C ARG A 76 -22.62 -31.15 -7.92
N GLN A 77 -22.72 -32.45 -8.19
CA GLN A 77 -21.69 -33.42 -7.83
C GLN A 77 -20.44 -33.30 -8.73
N ARG A 78 -20.59 -32.74 -9.94
CA ARG A 78 -19.53 -32.62 -10.96
C ARG A 78 -18.97 -31.20 -11.11
N MET A 79 -19.47 -30.23 -10.34
CA MET A 79 -19.15 -28.80 -10.49
C MET A 79 -17.68 -28.44 -10.19
N MET A 80 -16.96 -29.25 -9.40
CA MET A 80 -15.59 -28.93 -9.01
C MET A 80 -14.62 -28.88 -10.19
N GLY A 81 -13.96 -27.72 -10.35
CA GLY A 81 -12.96 -27.47 -11.39
C GLY A 81 -13.55 -27.37 -12.79
N VAL A 82 -14.83 -27.00 -12.91
CA VAL A 82 -15.48 -26.64 -14.18
C VAL A 82 -15.19 -25.17 -14.49
N ASP A 83 -14.81 -24.87 -15.73
CA ASP A 83 -14.60 -23.51 -16.21
C ASP A 83 -15.90 -22.86 -16.73
N CYS A 84 -16.75 -23.67 -17.37
CA CYS A 84 -18.02 -23.21 -17.94
C CYS A 84 -19.13 -24.25 -17.74
N VAL A 85 -20.31 -23.80 -17.36
CA VAL A 85 -21.55 -24.59 -17.41
C VAL A 85 -22.30 -24.19 -18.67
N LEU A 86 -22.77 -25.16 -19.42
CA LEU A 86 -23.72 -24.98 -20.51
C LEU A 86 -25.04 -25.59 -20.03
N LEU A 87 -26.02 -24.73 -19.73
CA LEU A 87 -27.23 -25.12 -19.01
C LEU A 87 -28.44 -25.10 -19.95
N ASP A 88 -29.11 -26.23 -20.10
CA ASP A 88 -30.47 -26.25 -20.63
C ASP A 88 -31.48 -25.83 -19.54
N LEU A 89 -32.55 -25.14 -19.95
CA LEU A 89 -33.58 -24.64 -19.03
C LEU A 89 -34.79 -25.57 -18.88
N GLY A 90 -34.80 -26.72 -19.56
CA GLY A 90 -35.87 -27.71 -19.60
C GLY A 90 -35.63 -28.95 -18.75
N LEU A 91 -34.92 -28.85 -17.63
CA LEU A 91 -34.48 -30.01 -16.84
C LEU A 91 -35.62 -30.69 -16.03
N PRO A 92 -35.47 -31.99 -15.70
CA PRO A 92 -36.49 -32.73 -14.94
C PRO A 92 -36.60 -32.29 -13.48
N ASP A 93 -35.53 -31.75 -12.88
CA ASP A 93 -35.48 -31.32 -11.48
C ASP A 93 -35.44 -29.79 -11.29
N ALA A 94 -35.47 -29.01 -12.37
CA ALA A 94 -35.59 -27.55 -12.33
C ALA A 94 -36.11 -26.98 -13.65
N GLN A 95 -36.93 -25.92 -13.58
CA GLN A 95 -37.51 -25.30 -14.78
C GLN A 95 -37.10 -23.85 -14.93
N GLY A 96 -36.74 -23.45 -16.16
CA GLY A 96 -36.51 -22.07 -16.51
C GLY A 96 -35.40 -21.41 -15.68
N LEU A 97 -35.61 -20.14 -15.36
CA LEU A 97 -34.62 -19.30 -14.66
C LEU A 97 -34.33 -19.75 -13.22
N ASP A 98 -35.23 -20.50 -12.59
CA ASP A 98 -34.96 -21.05 -11.26
C ASP A 98 -33.84 -22.10 -11.31
N GLY A 99 -33.68 -22.80 -12.43
CA GLY A 99 -32.53 -23.67 -12.66
C GLY A 99 -31.23 -22.88 -12.80
N LEU A 100 -31.27 -21.77 -13.56
CA LEU A 100 -30.13 -20.87 -13.72
C LEU A 100 -29.67 -20.30 -12.36
N ARG A 101 -30.58 -19.80 -11.53
CA ARG A 101 -30.25 -19.24 -10.21
C ARG A 101 -29.54 -20.27 -9.33
N GLN A 102 -30.05 -21.51 -9.29
CA GLN A 102 -29.41 -22.59 -8.55
C GLN A 102 -28.00 -22.90 -9.06
N VAL A 103 -27.81 -22.91 -10.39
CA VAL A 103 -26.49 -23.11 -10.99
C VAL A 103 -25.55 -21.97 -10.63
N LEU A 104 -25.99 -20.72 -10.72
CA LEU A 104 -25.19 -19.54 -10.36
C LEU A 104 -24.73 -19.59 -8.89
N GLU A 105 -25.61 -20.01 -7.97
CA GLU A 105 -25.29 -20.17 -6.54
C GLU A 105 -24.28 -21.28 -6.27
N MET A 106 -24.35 -22.40 -6.99
CA MET A 106 -23.41 -23.51 -6.80
C MET A 106 -22.12 -23.37 -7.64
N SER A 107 -22.12 -22.50 -8.64
CA SER A 107 -20.96 -22.21 -9.49
C SER A 107 -19.99 -21.27 -8.78
N SER A 108 -18.92 -21.82 -8.21
CA SER A 108 -17.88 -21.07 -7.50
C SER A 108 -16.88 -20.41 -8.48
N GLY A 109 -17.38 -19.60 -9.42
CA GLY A 109 -16.59 -18.83 -10.38
C GLY A 109 -16.60 -19.33 -11.82
N ALA A 110 -17.28 -20.45 -12.12
CA ALA A 110 -17.48 -20.90 -13.50
C ALA A 110 -18.35 -19.90 -14.29
N ALA A 111 -18.12 -19.77 -15.59
CA ALA A 111 -19.05 -19.10 -16.47
C ALA A 111 -20.30 -19.97 -16.67
N VAL A 112 -21.46 -19.37 -16.90
CA VAL A 112 -22.72 -20.07 -17.16
C VAL A 112 -23.28 -19.53 -18.48
N CYS A 113 -23.31 -20.38 -19.49
CA CYS A 113 -24.00 -20.15 -20.75
C CYS A 113 -25.32 -20.90 -20.74
N VAL A 114 -26.38 -20.29 -21.26
CA VAL A 114 -27.70 -20.91 -21.28
C VAL A 114 -28.05 -21.39 -22.69
N LEU A 115 -28.54 -22.63 -22.82
CA LEU A 115 -29.17 -23.14 -24.02
C LEU A 115 -30.68 -22.88 -23.95
N THR A 116 -31.23 -22.30 -25.00
CA THR A 116 -32.65 -21.97 -25.13
C THR A 116 -33.25 -22.59 -26.39
N GLY A 117 -34.54 -22.94 -26.34
CA GLY A 117 -35.29 -23.39 -27.51
C GLY A 117 -35.57 -22.25 -28.50
N ARG A 118 -35.90 -22.60 -29.76
CA ARG A 118 -36.19 -21.61 -30.83
C ARG A 118 -37.41 -20.71 -30.58
N SER A 119 -38.29 -21.10 -29.66
CA SER A 119 -39.48 -20.33 -29.25
C SER A 119 -39.21 -19.29 -28.16
N ASP A 120 -38.05 -19.35 -27.50
CA ASP A 120 -37.86 -18.75 -26.18
C ASP A 120 -36.68 -17.77 -26.14
N GLU A 121 -36.46 -17.02 -27.22
CA GLU A 121 -35.38 -16.01 -27.30
C GLU A 121 -35.50 -14.93 -26.20
N HIS A 122 -36.73 -14.62 -25.77
CA HIS A 122 -36.97 -13.71 -24.65
C HIS A 122 -36.43 -14.26 -23.33
N LEU A 123 -36.48 -15.58 -23.13
CA LEU A 123 -35.96 -16.26 -21.95
C LEU A 123 -34.43 -16.15 -21.86
N GLY A 124 -33.73 -16.20 -23.00
CA GLY A 124 -32.28 -16.03 -23.08
C GLY A 124 -31.80 -14.64 -22.66
N ILE A 125 -32.52 -13.60 -23.06
CA ILE A 125 -32.23 -12.21 -22.65
C ILE A 125 -32.39 -12.06 -21.13
N VAL A 126 -33.45 -12.64 -20.56
CA VAL A 126 -33.67 -12.60 -19.10
C VAL A 126 -32.61 -13.43 -18.37
N ALA A 127 -32.17 -14.55 -18.93
CA ALA A 127 -31.08 -15.34 -18.35
C ALA A 127 -29.77 -14.54 -18.22
N VAL A 128 -29.41 -13.74 -19.23
CA VAL A 128 -28.23 -12.85 -19.15
C VAL A 128 -28.42 -11.78 -18.08
N ALA A 129 -29.62 -11.22 -17.96
CA ALA A 129 -29.94 -10.25 -16.89
C ALA A 129 -29.86 -10.85 -15.48
N GLU A 130 -30.13 -12.15 -15.33
CA GLU A 130 -30.02 -12.91 -14.07
C GLU A 130 -28.58 -13.38 -13.77
N GLY A 131 -27.63 -13.19 -14.70
CA GLY A 131 -26.20 -13.41 -14.45
C GLY A 131 -25.53 -14.47 -15.32
N ALA A 132 -26.24 -15.08 -16.28
CA ALA A 132 -25.61 -15.88 -17.33
C ALA A 132 -24.64 -15.02 -18.16
N GLN A 133 -23.52 -15.59 -18.58
CA GLN A 133 -22.52 -14.89 -19.38
C GLN A 133 -22.94 -14.73 -20.84
N ASP A 134 -23.74 -15.67 -21.34
CA ASP A 134 -24.29 -15.67 -22.69
C ASP A 134 -25.51 -16.61 -22.79
N TYR A 135 -26.28 -16.49 -23.89
CA TYR A 135 -27.29 -17.47 -24.26
C TYR A 135 -27.11 -17.94 -25.71
N LEU A 136 -27.49 -19.19 -25.95
CA LEU A 136 -27.36 -19.89 -27.23
C LEU A 136 -28.70 -20.52 -27.60
N VAL A 137 -29.09 -20.44 -28.87
CA VAL A 137 -30.38 -20.97 -29.35
C VAL A 137 -30.17 -22.33 -30.01
N LYS A 138 -30.78 -23.39 -29.48
CA LYS A 138 -30.71 -24.75 -30.00
C LYS A 138 -31.08 -24.79 -31.50
N GLY A 139 -30.28 -25.51 -32.29
CA GLY A 139 -30.48 -25.66 -33.75
C GLY A 139 -30.08 -24.46 -34.60
N GLN A 140 -29.53 -23.39 -34.02
CA GLN A 140 -28.94 -22.25 -34.75
C GLN A 140 -27.44 -22.07 -34.50
N VAL A 141 -26.82 -22.92 -33.67
CA VAL A 141 -25.40 -22.87 -33.32
C VAL A 141 -24.65 -23.94 -34.09
N ASP A 142 -23.55 -23.57 -34.75
CA ASP A 142 -22.55 -24.52 -35.26
C ASP A 142 -21.41 -24.73 -34.25
N GLY A 143 -20.55 -25.72 -34.49
CA GLY A 143 -19.46 -26.05 -33.56
C GLY A 143 -18.48 -24.90 -33.35
N VAL A 144 -18.24 -24.08 -34.37
CA VAL A 144 -17.34 -22.92 -34.31
C VAL A 144 -17.93 -21.84 -33.41
N LEU A 145 -19.21 -21.51 -33.58
CA LEU A 145 -19.92 -20.53 -32.77
C LEU A 145 -20.03 -20.98 -31.32
N LEU A 146 -20.36 -22.25 -31.07
CA LEU A 146 -20.45 -22.82 -29.73
C LEU A 146 -19.10 -22.73 -28.99
N THR A 147 -18.02 -23.18 -29.65
CA THR A 147 -16.67 -23.12 -29.09
C THR A 147 -16.27 -21.68 -28.75
N ARG A 148 -16.57 -20.74 -29.65
CA ARG A 148 -16.27 -19.31 -29.46
C ARG A 148 -17.07 -18.72 -28.31
N ALA A 149 -18.35 -19.04 -28.20
CA ALA A 149 -19.23 -18.57 -27.13
C ALA A 149 -18.74 -19.05 -25.76
N LEU A 150 -18.42 -20.35 -25.61
CA LEU A 150 -17.91 -20.91 -24.36
C LEU A 150 -16.58 -20.25 -23.95
N ARG A 151 -15.64 -20.11 -24.88
CA ARG A 151 -14.36 -19.42 -24.60
C ARG A 151 -14.58 -17.98 -24.17
N TYR A 152 -15.44 -17.24 -24.88
CA TYR A 152 -15.72 -15.85 -24.53
C TYR A 152 -16.44 -15.70 -23.21
N ALA A 153 -17.36 -16.60 -22.87
CA ALA A 153 -18.03 -16.60 -21.58
C ALA A 153 -17.02 -16.79 -20.42
N VAL A 154 -16.09 -17.73 -20.56
CA VAL A 154 -15.05 -17.97 -19.55
C VAL A 154 -14.09 -16.80 -19.43
N GLU A 155 -13.60 -16.26 -20.55
CA GLU A 155 -12.71 -15.09 -20.51
C GLU A 155 -13.40 -13.85 -19.94
N ARG A 156 -14.68 -13.63 -20.27
CA ARG A 156 -15.48 -12.54 -19.67
C ARG A 156 -15.63 -12.73 -18.16
N LYS A 157 -15.96 -13.95 -17.71
CA LYS A 157 -16.09 -14.27 -16.28
C LYS A 157 -14.79 -14.04 -15.52
N ARG A 158 -13.66 -14.52 -16.06
CA ARG A 158 -12.32 -14.30 -15.49
C ARG A 158 -11.96 -12.81 -15.44
N ALA A 159 -12.26 -12.05 -16.50
CA ALA A 159 -12.02 -10.60 -16.54
C ALA A 159 -12.86 -9.86 -15.48
N ASP A 160 -14.14 -10.20 -15.35
CA ASP A 160 -15.03 -9.60 -14.35
C ASP A 160 -14.58 -9.90 -12.91
N GLU A 161 -14.14 -11.13 -12.64
CA GLU A 161 -13.62 -11.52 -11.32
C GLU A 161 -12.31 -10.81 -10.99
N ASN A 162 -11.39 -10.74 -11.95
CA ASN A 162 -10.14 -10.02 -11.77
C ASN A 162 -10.39 -8.53 -11.54
N ALA A 163 -11.30 -7.91 -12.29
CA ALA A 163 -11.68 -6.51 -12.10
C ALA A 163 -12.29 -6.27 -10.70
N ARG A 164 -13.13 -7.19 -10.21
CA ARG A 164 -13.69 -7.12 -8.85
C ARG A 164 -12.60 -7.23 -7.78
N ARG A 165 -11.71 -8.21 -7.89
CA ARG A 165 -10.59 -8.39 -6.95
C ARG A 165 -9.65 -7.18 -6.92
N LEU A 166 -9.30 -6.64 -8.09
CA LEU A 166 -8.48 -5.43 -8.19
C LEU A 166 -9.16 -4.27 -7.47
N ARG A 167 -10.45 -4.06 -7.70
CA ARG A 167 -11.22 -3.00 -7.05
C ARG A 167 -11.31 -3.16 -5.54
N GLU A 168 -11.48 -4.39 -5.04
CA GLU A 168 -11.46 -4.67 -3.60
C GLU A 168 -10.10 -4.36 -2.97
N VAL A 169 -9.01 -4.72 -3.65
CA VAL A 169 -7.64 -4.39 -3.20
C VAL A 169 -7.41 -2.88 -3.21
N GLU A 170 -7.79 -2.18 -4.28
CA GLU A 170 -7.69 -0.72 -4.39
C GLU A 170 -8.47 0.00 -3.29
N LEU A 171 -9.70 -0.45 -2.99
CA LEU A 171 -10.52 0.12 -1.92
C LEU A 171 -9.87 -0.05 -0.55
N ARG A 172 -9.35 -1.26 -0.26
CA ARG A 172 -8.64 -1.54 1.00
C ARG A 172 -7.36 -0.69 1.13
N GLN A 173 -6.60 -0.55 0.05
CA GLN A 173 -5.39 0.28 0.03
C GLN A 173 -5.73 1.76 0.24
N ALA A 174 -6.79 2.27 -0.39
CA ALA A 174 -7.21 3.66 -0.24
C ALA A 174 -7.70 3.96 1.20
N GLU A 175 -8.38 3.01 1.84
CA GLU A 175 -8.81 3.12 3.23
C GLU A 175 -7.62 3.14 4.20
N SER A 176 -6.69 2.17 4.04
CA SER A 176 -5.42 2.10 4.78
C SER A 176 -4.61 3.40 4.68
N ALA A 177 -4.35 3.88 3.46
CA ALA A 177 -3.59 5.10 3.23
C ALA A 177 -4.29 6.38 3.75
N ARG A 178 -5.63 6.35 3.90
CA ARG A 178 -6.38 7.45 4.52
C ARG A 178 -6.25 7.42 6.04
N LEU A 179 -6.32 6.23 6.65
CA LEU A 179 -6.15 6.06 8.09
C LEU A 179 -4.74 6.45 8.52
N GLU A 180 -3.72 5.99 7.80
CA GLU A 180 -2.31 6.34 8.04
C GLU A 180 -2.10 7.87 8.03
N ARG A 181 -2.55 8.56 6.97
CA ARG A 181 -2.46 10.03 6.89
C ARG A 181 -3.24 10.76 7.97
N GLY A 182 -4.36 10.19 8.45
CA GLY A 182 -5.16 10.79 9.52
C GLY A 182 -4.52 10.65 10.90
N LEU A 183 -3.62 9.69 11.07
CA LEU A 183 -3.00 9.36 12.35
C LEU A 183 -1.60 9.97 12.49
N LEU A 184 -0.86 10.14 11.39
CA LEU A 184 0.42 10.86 11.39
C LEU A 184 0.25 12.35 11.75
N PRO A 185 1.22 12.96 12.46
CA PRO A 185 1.11 14.35 12.88
C PRO A 185 1.21 15.27 11.67
N GLN A 186 0.48 16.39 11.72
CA GLN A 186 0.80 17.54 10.89
C GLN A 186 1.65 18.50 11.73
N PRO A 187 2.90 18.79 11.32
CA PRO A 187 3.74 19.77 12.00
C PRO A 187 2.99 21.10 12.20
N LEU A 188 2.98 21.61 13.43
CA LEU A 188 2.38 22.90 13.73
C LEU A 188 3.46 23.96 13.74
N MET A 189 3.69 24.59 12.60
CA MET A 189 4.79 25.55 12.42
C MET A 189 4.41 26.63 11.41
N SER A 190 5.04 27.80 11.58
CA SER A 190 4.79 29.05 10.87
C SER A 190 6.08 29.83 10.56
N THR A 191 7.23 29.40 11.09
CA THR A 191 8.54 30.00 10.78
C THR A 191 9.13 29.38 9.53
N ASP A 192 9.85 30.21 8.77
CA ASP A 192 10.68 29.80 7.62
C ASP A 192 12.18 29.75 7.98
N GLU A 193 12.54 30.01 9.24
CA GLU A 193 13.94 29.98 9.70
C GLU A 193 14.53 28.56 9.68
N VAL A 194 13.68 27.54 9.85
CA VAL A 194 14.06 26.13 9.77
C VAL A 194 13.10 25.35 8.89
N ALA A 195 13.64 24.42 8.10
CA ALA A 195 12.87 23.42 7.39
C ALA A 195 12.71 22.16 8.25
N VAL A 196 11.55 21.52 8.19
CA VAL A 196 11.26 20.27 8.88
C VAL A 196 10.87 19.21 7.85
N HIS A 197 11.59 18.10 7.86
CA HIS A 197 11.31 16.93 7.04
C HIS A 197 10.97 15.75 7.95
N THR A 198 9.80 15.17 7.73
CA THR A 198 9.26 14.07 8.54
C THR A 198 9.22 12.80 7.71
N PHE A 199 9.57 11.67 8.30
CA PHE A 199 9.49 10.39 7.62
C PHE A 199 8.91 9.34 8.56
N TYR A 200 8.03 8.50 8.01
CA TYR A 200 7.48 7.35 8.71
C TYR A 200 7.42 6.16 7.77
N ARG A 201 7.88 5.01 8.23
CA ARG A 201 7.69 3.74 7.53
C ARG A 201 7.26 2.69 8.56
N PRO A 202 6.05 2.10 8.41
CA PRO A 202 5.65 1.00 9.26
C PRO A 202 6.51 -0.25 8.98
N GLY A 203 6.74 -1.04 10.02
CA GLY A 203 7.44 -2.32 9.99
C GLY A 203 6.63 -3.41 9.28
N ARG A 204 7.14 -4.64 9.29
CA ARG A 204 6.58 -5.77 8.50
C ARG A 204 5.26 -6.34 9.03
N HIS A 205 4.82 -5.93 10.21
CA HIS A 205 3.56 -6.38 10.77
C HIS A 205 2.42 -5.74 9.96
N ALA A 206 1.35 -6.49 9.67
CA ALA A 206 0.20 -6.02 8.89
C ALA A 206 -0.61 -4.89 9.57
N ALA A 207 -0.01 -4.17 10.52
CA ALA A 207 -0.55 -2.99 11.18
C ALA A 207 -0.28 -1.76 10.31
N LEU A 208 -1.25 -0.84 10.29
CA LEU A 208 -1.15 0.42 9.55
C LEU A 208 -0.14 1.38 10.20
N ILE A 209 0.09 1.24 11.50
CA ILE A 209 0.93 2.10 12.35
C ILE A 209 1.53 1.23 13.43
N GLY A 210 2.75 1.57 13.81
CA GLY A 210 3.53 0.96 14.87
C GLY A 210 3.66 1.81 16.14
N GLY A 211 4.49 1.35 17.08
CA GLY A 211 4.77 2.03 18.34
C GLY A 211 5.51 3.37 18.16
N ASP A 212 6.21 3.54 17.05
CA ASP A 212 6.94 4.74 16.68
C ASP A 212 6.04 5.97 16.50
N PHE A 213 6.45 7.09 17.09
CA PHE A 213 5.79 8.38 16.93
C PHE A 213 6.78 9.53 16.89
N TYR A 214 6.33 10.63 16.29
CA TYR A 214 7.05 11.89 16.32
C TYR A 214 6.07 13.05 16.34
N ASP A 215 6.55 14.26 16.65
CA ASP A 215 5.77 15.47 16.47
C ASP A 215 6.65 16.74 16.49
N VAL A 216 6.11 17.83 15.92
CA VAL A 216 6.73 19.14 15.85
C VAL A 216 5.71 20.23 16.16
N VAL A 217 6.02 21.07 17.15
CA VAL A 217 5.16 22.17 17.58
C VAL A 217 5.97 23.44 17.75
N GLN A 218 5.56 24.50 17.07
CA GLN A 218 6.07 25.85 17.29
C GLN A 218 5.17 26.57 18.29
N THR A 219 5.73 26.95 19.44
CA THR A 219 5.00 27.67 20.50
C THR A 219 5.20 29.18 20.45
N ARG A 220 6.32 29.64 19.86
CA ARG A 220 6.68 31.05 19.66
C ARG A 220 7.43 31.21 18.32
N PRO A 221 7.53 32.43 17.75
CA PRO A 221 8.26 32.65 16.49
C PRO A 221 9.68 32.06 16.47
N ASP A 222 10.36 32.09 17.61
CA ASP A 222 11.74 31.65 17.84
C ASP A 222 11.86 30.30 18.56
N ARG A 223 10.75 29.59 18.80
CA ARG A 223 10.74 28.33 19.57
C ARG A 223 10.03 27.20 18.87
N VAL A 224 10.79 26.14 18.58
CA VAL A 224 10.29 24.89 17.98
C VAL A 224 10.59 23.73 18.92
N ASP A 225 9.56 23.01 19.32
CA ASP A 225 9.62 21.82 20.14
C ASP A 225 9.47 20.58 19.25
N LEU A 226 10.28 19.55 19.51
CA LEU A 226 10.37 18.30 18.74
C LEU A 226 10.29 17.10 19.69
N ILE A 227 9.64 16.02 19.24
CA ILE A 227 9.66 14.73 19.90
C ILE A 227 9.79 13.61 18.88
N VAL A 228 10.59 12.60 19.20
CA VAL A 228 10.57 11.26 18.59
C VAL A 228 10.53 10.25 19.72
N GLY A 229 9.76 9.18 19.56
CA GLY A 229 9.71 8.10 20.53
C GLY A 229 9.24 6.80 19.91
N ASP A 230 9.46 5.74 20.66
CA ASP A 230 9.08 4.37 20.31
C ASP A 230 8.48 3.69 21.55
N VAL A 231 7.37 2.98 21.36
CA VAL A 231 6.70 2.16 22.37
C VAL A 231 7.08 0.71 22.11
N CYS A 232 7.67 0.07 23.12
CA CYS A 232 8.16 -1.30 22.93
C CYS A 232 7.02 -2.28 22.62
N GLY A 233 7.32 -3.22 21.74
CA GLY A 233 6.36 -4.21 21.27
C GLY A 233 5.88 -3.90 19.86
N HIS A 234 4.97 -4.71 19.33
CA HIS A 234 4.45 -4.52 17.99
C HIS A 234 2.96 -4.83 17.98
N GLY A 235 2.16 -3.92 17.43
CA GLY A 235 0.73 -4.13 17.36
C GLY A 235 -0.09 -2.86 17.45
N VAL A 236 -1.41 -3.09 17.45
CA VAL A 236 -2.40 -2.00 17.47
C VAL A 236 -2.46 -1.30 18.82
N ASP A 237 -2.21 -2.02 19.92
CA ASP A 237 -2.25 -1.45 21.27
C ASP A 237 -1.04 -0.54 21.51
N GLU A 238 0.16 -0.94 21.07
CA GLU A 238 1.39 -0.13 21.15
C GLU A 238 1.31 1.12 20.26
N ALA A 239 0.76 0.96 19.05
CA ALA A 239 0.52 2.09 18.15
C ALA A 239 -0.50 3.10 18.72
N ALA A 240 -1.56 2.61 19.38
CA ALA A 240 -2.52 3.48 20.05
C ALA A 240 -1.84 4.27 21.19
N LEU A 241 -1.02 3.60 22.00
CA LEU A 241 -0.28 4.25 23.08
C LEU A 241 0.72 5.29 22.52
N GLY A 242 1.43 5.01 21.43
CA GLY A 242 2.31 5.98 20.77
C GLY A 242 1.55 7.24 20.33
N VAL A 243 0.35 7.06 19.76
CA VAL A 243 -0.55 8.17 19.41
C VAL A 243 -0.98 8.98 20.65
N GLU A 244 -1.34 8.31 21.74
CA GLU A 244 -1.74 8.95 23.00
C GLU A 244 -0.60 9.77 23.61
N LEU A 245 0.61 9.22 23.68
CA LEU A 245 1.80 9.91 24.19
C LEU A 245 2.14 11.14 23.34
N ARG A 246 2.10 10.99 22.01
CA ARG A 246 2.32 12.11 21.09
C ARG A 246 1.29 13.22 21.28
N VAL A 247 0.00 12.88 21.36
CA VAL A 247 -1.08 13.87 21.55
C VAL A 247 -0.97 14.54 22.93
N ALA A 248 -0.67 13.77 23.98
CA ALA A 248 -0.42 14.29 25.31
C ALA A 248 0.77 15.26 25.30
N TRP A 249 1.88 14.90 24.65
CA TRP A 249 3.05 15.76 24.50
C TRP A 249 2.68 17.09 23.84
N ARG A 250 2.00 17.02 22.68
CA ARG A 250 1.55 18.20 21.93
C ARG A 250 0.69 19.11 22.81
N ALA A 251 -0.26 18.54 23.56
CA ALA A 251 -1.13 19.30 24.45
C ALA A 251 -0.34 19.99 25.59
N LEU A 252 0.62 19.29 26.22
CA LEU A 252 1.47 19.84 27.29
C LEU A 252 2.35 21.00 26.77
N VAL A 253 2.94 20.83 25.60
CA VAL A 253 3.77 21.86 24.95
C VAL A 253 2.94 23.10 24.61
N LEU A 254 1.77 22.92 23.99
CA LEU A 254 0.86 24.03 23.67
C LEU A 254 0.31 24.74 24.93
N ALA A 255 0.13 24.00 26.02
CA ALA A 255 -0.26 24.56 27.32
C ALA A 255 0.87 25.32 28.04
N GLY A 256 2.10 25.29 27.50
CA GLY A 256 3.25 25.99 28.07
C GLY A 256 3.79 25.34 29.35
N VAL A 257 3.61 24.02 29.50
CA VAL A 257 4.17 23.25 30.62
C VAL A 257 5.71 23.40 30.61
N PRO A 258 6.35 23.61 31.77
CA PRO A 258 7.80 23.69 31.87
C PRO A 258 8.50 22.46 31.27
N ASP A 259 9.63 22.67 30.60
CA ASP A 259 10.38 21.62 29.87
C ASP A 259 10.61 20.35 30.69
N ASP A 260 11.03 20.56 31.94
CA ASP A 260 11.44 19.53 32.88
C ASP A 260 10.26 18.79 33.53
N GLU A 261 9.02 19.24 33.28
CA GLU A 261 7.78 18.59 33.72
C GLU A 261 7.05 17.84 32.59
N VAL A 262 7.40 18.07 31.32
CA VAL A 262 6.74 17.40 30.18
C VAL A 262 6.95 15.88 30.20
N LEU A 263 8.20 15.41 30.27
CA LEU A 263 8.50 13.97 30.30
C LEU A 263 7.96 13.27 31.57
N PRO A 264 8.04 13.86 32.78
CA PRO A 264 7.34 13.33 33.96
C PRO A 264 5.81 13.22 33.83
N ALA A 265 5.17 14.13 33.10
CA ALA A 265 3.74 14.04 32.81
C ALA A 265 3.44 12.93 31.79
N LEU A 266 4.27 12.78 30.75
CA LEU A 266 4.16 11.68 29.79
C LEU A 266 4.37 10.31 30.43
N GLU A 267 5.31 10.18 31.38
CA GLU A 267 5.47 8.98 32.20
C GLU A 267 4.15 8.59 32.86
N GLN A 268 3.39 9.56 33.42
CA GLN A 268 2.11 9.28 34.06
C GLN A 268 1.05 8.80 33.07
N VAL A 269 1.00 9.39 31.87
CA VAL A 269 0.10 8.94 30.79
C VAL A 269 0.46 7.52 30.36
N LEU A 270 1.75 7.24 30.12
CA LEU A 270 2.21 5.89 29.79
C LEU A 270 1.79 4.88 30.86
N MET A 271 1.96 5.23 32.14
CA MET A 271 1.60 4.36 33.25
C MET A 271 0.09 4.14 33.39
N SER A 272 -0.75 5.12 33.01
CA SER A 272 -2.21 4.99 33.09
C SER A 272 -2.79 4.20 31.94
N GLU A 273 -2.26 4.39 30.72
CA GLU A 273 -2.84 3.82 29.51
C GLU A 273 -2.25 2.45 29.13
N ARG A 274 -1.04 2.12 29.59
CA ARG A 274 -0.43 0.81 29.26
C ARG A 274 -1.27 -0.36 29.78
N ARG A 275 -1.45 -1.37 28.93
CA ARG A 275 -2.21 -2.58 29.27
C ARG A 275 -1.42 -3.62 30.06
N LEU A 276 -0.12 -3.70 29.78
CA LEU A 276 0.80 -4.64 30.41
C LEU A 276 1.89 -3.87 31.16
N GLN A 277 2.37 -4.44 32.27
CA GLN A 277 3.37 -3.79 33.12
C GLN A 277 4.75 -3.76 32.45
N GLU A 278 5.00 -4.64 31.49
CA GLU A 278 6.25 -4.70 30.73
C GLU A 278 6.35 -3.61 29.65
N ILE A 279 5.27 -2.87 29.36
CA ILE A 279 5.29 -1.83 28.33
C ILE A 279 6.04 -0.59 28.83
N PHE A 280 7.01 -0.16 28.02
CA PHE A 280 7.85 1.01 28.19
C PHE A 280 7.98 1.77 26.87
N ALA A 281 8.49 2.99 26.93
CA ALA A 281 8.76 3.79 25.74
C ALA A 281 10.14 4.45 25.83
N THR A 282 10.82 4.55 24.69
CA THR A 282 11.97 5.42 24.53
C THR A 282 11.54 6.77 23.96
N VAL A 283 12.11 7.88 24.43
CA VAL A 283 11.76 9.22 23.94
C VAL A 283 13.00 10.11 23.83
N ALA A 284 13.14 10.81 22.71
CA ALA A 284 14.00 11.96 22.57
C ALA A 284 13.17 13.23 22.35
N THR A 285 13.52 14.31 23.05
CA THR A 285 12.94 15.63 22.84
C THR A 285 14.03 16.65 22.56
N ALA A 286 13.73 17.63 21.71
CA ALA A 286 14.59 18.76 21.46
C ALA A 286 13.75 20.04 21.42
N ARG A 287 14.13 21.04 22.22
CA ARG A 287 13.56 22.38 22.19
C ARG A 287 14.56 23.34 21.58
N LEU A 288 14.25 23.85 20.40
CA LEU A 288 15.08 24.79 19.65
C LEU A 288 14.77 26.22 20.09
N ASP A 289 15.82 26.98 20.40
CA ASP A 289 15.85 28.44 20.49
C ASP A 289 16.52 28.98 19.23
N LEU A 290 15.70 29.43 18.27
CA LEU A 290 16.16 29.90 16.97
C LEU A 290 16.89 31.25 17.07
N ALA A 291 16.52 32.09 18.05
CA ALA A 291 17.16 33.37 18.26
C ALA A 291 18.53 33.21 18.92
N GLY A 292 18.63 32.31 19.90
CA GLY A 292 19.88 31.96 20.57
C GLY A 292 20.78 31.00 19.77
N ASN A 293 20.25 30.42 18.68
CA ASN A 293 20.90 29.36 17.91
C ASN A 293 21.39 28.22 18.81
N ALA A 294 20.48 27.73 19.64
CA ALA A 294 20.74 26.67 20.61
C ALA A 294 19.56 25.71 20.69
N ALA A 295 19.78 24.56 21.32
CA ALA A 295 18.77 23.58 21.60
C ALA A 295 18.95 22.99 23.00
N THR A 296 17.86 22.61 23.62
CA THR A 296 17.89 21.80 24.84
C THR A 296 17.35 20.41 24.50
N VAL A 297 18.17 19.37 24.70
CA VAL A 297 17.88 17.97 24.38
C VAL A 297 17.67 17.14 25.65
N ARG A 298 16.70 16.23 25.64
CA ARG A 298 16.50 15.22 26.70
C ARG A 298 16.22 13.87 26.09
N LEU A 299 16.87 12.84 26.64
CA LEU A 299 16.71 11.45 26.25
C LEU A 299 16.17 10.62 27.42
N ALA A 300 15.19 9.79 27.13
CA ALA A 300 14.64 8.76 28.01
C ALA A 300 14.81 7.40 27.32
N GLY A 301 15.99 6.80 27.45
CA GLY A 301 16.36 5.52 26.84
C GLY A 301 16.57 5.54 25.32
N HIS A 302 16.35 6.68 24.66
CA HIS A 302 16.34 6.78 23.20
C HIS A 302 17.75 6.97 22.60
N PRO A 303 17.99 6.52 21.36
CA PRO A 303 19.22 6.86 20.63
C PRO A 303 19.48 8.38 20.57
N PRO A 304 20.75 8.81 20.63
CA PRO A 304 21.07 10.23 20.56
C PRO A 304 20.78 10.78 19.15
N PRO A 305 20.21 11.99 19.03
CA PRO A 305 20.10 12.68 17.76
C PRO A 305 21.47 12.87 17.11
N LEU A 306 21.52 12.92 15.78
CA LEU A 306 22.73 13.25 15.03
C LEU A 306 22.70 14.71 14.59
N LEU A 307 23.78 15.43 14.88
CA LEU A 307 24.03 16.79 14.41
C LEU A 307 24.89 16.73 13.13
N LEU A 308 24.40 17.36 12.08
CA LEU A 308 25.11 17.61 10.83
C LEU A 308 25.47 19.10 10.80
N SER A 309 26.75 19.41 10.77
CA SER A 309 27.22 20.81 10.71
C SER A 309 28.65 20.86 10.18
N GLY A 310 28.91 21.75 9.23
CA GLY A 310 30.25 22.00 8.70
C GLY A 310 30.85 20.78 8.00
N GLY A 311 30.02 19.97 7.34
CA GLY A 311 30.41 18.73 6.67
C GLY A 311 30.76 17.59 7.61
N LYS A 312 30.38 17.67 8.89
CA LYS A 312 30.61 16.63 9.90
C LYS A 312 29.29 16.13 10.46
N VAL A 313 29.28 14.86 10.81
CA VAL A 313 28.15 14.19 11.47
C VAL A 313 28.63 13.68 12.82
N ALA A 314 27.90 14.01 13.89
CA ALA A 314 28.22 13.54 15.23
C ALA A 314 26.96 13.33 16.07
N PRO A 315 26.92 12.31 16.94
CA PRO A 315 25.84 12.17 17.90
C PRO A 315 25.91 13.30 18.94
N VAL A 316 24.74 13.86 19.27
CA VAL A 316 24.60 14.82 20.36
C VAL A 316 24.93 14.09 21.67
N PRO A 317 25.88 14.59 22.48
CA PRO A 317 26.36 13.88 23.67
C PRO A 317 25.41 14.05 24.88
N ALA A 318 24.11 13.99 24.63
CA ALA A 318 23.08 14.05 25.66
C ALA A 318 23.05 12.73 26.46
N PRO A 319 22.87 12.77 27.79
CA PRO A 319 22.76 11.56 28.60
C PRO A 319 21.50 10.77 28.22
N GLY A 320 21.65 9.51 27.83
CA GLY A 320 20.55 8.65 27.37
C GLY A 320 19.38 8.49 28.34
N GLY A 321 19.61 8.61 29.65
CA GLY A 321 18.55 8.49 30.67
C GLY A 321 18.00 7.06 30.81
N LEU A 322 16.89 6.93 31.56
CA LEU A 322 16.13 5.67 31.65
C LEU A 322 14.89 5.75 30.77
N LEU A 323 14.45 4.60 30.25
CA LEU A 323 13.21 4.46 29.49
C LEU A 323 12.01 4.86 30.34
N LEU A 324 11.00 5.47 29.71
CA LEU A 324 9.72 5.71 30.36
C LEU A 324 9.02 4.38 30.62
N GLY A 325 8.33 4.19 31.75
CA GLY A 325 7.65 2.91 32.04
C GLY A 325 8.42 1.96 32.97
N VAL A 326 9.73 2.13 33.09
CA VAL A 326 10.60 1.20 33.84
C VAL A 326 10.87 1.70 35.25
N ARG A 327 11.37 2.93 35.37
CA ARG A 327 11.64 3.56 36.66
C ARG A 327 11.56 5.08 36.52
N PRO A 328 10.61 5.76 37.19
CA PRO A 328 10.47 7.20 37.08
C PRO A 328 11.76 7.91 37.51
N ARG A 329 12.42 8.55 36.54
CA ARG A 329 13.60 9.39 36.76
C ARG A 329 13.55 10.53 35.76
N ARG A 330 13.71 11.76 36.25
CA ARG A 330 13.76 12.94 35.38
C ARG A 330 14.95 12.83 34.42
N PRO A 331 14.72 12.86 33.10
CA PRO A 331 15.79 12.96 32.11
C PRO A 331 16.64 14.22 32.32
N VAL A 332 17.93 14.09 32.09
CA VAL A 332 18.89 15.19 32.28
C VAL A 332 18.85 16.10 31.05
N ALA A 333 18.82 17.41 31.29
CA ALA A 333 18.97 18.42 30.26
C ALA A 333 20.37 18.39 29.67
N PHE A 334 20.47 18.41 28.34
CA PHE A 334 21.70 18.70 27.63
C PHE A 334 21.49 19.95 26.78
N ASP A 335 22.20 21.03 27.10
CA ASP A 335 22.17 22.26 26.30
C ASP A 335 23.21 22.14 25.18
N LEU A 336 22.73 22.26 23.95
CA LEU A 336 23.48 22.17 22.71
C LEU A 336 23.54 23.57 22.09
N GLU A 337 24.74 24.09 21.89
CA GLU A 337 24.97 25.31 21.12
C GLU A 337 25.32 24.94 19.68
N PHE A 338 24.74 25.64 18.70
CA PHE A 338 25.10 25.47 17.30
C PHE A 338 26.20 26.48 16.93
N ASP A 339 27.34 25.99 16.47
CA ASP A 339 28.51 26.82 16.13
C ASP A 339 28.28 27.74 14.91
N THR A 340 27.25 27.45 14.11
CA THR A 340 26.92 28.12 12.84
C THR A 340 25.40 28.25 12.68
N ASP A 341 24.93 29.10 11.76
CA ASP A 341 23.52 29.13 11.32
C ASP A 341 23.22 28.08 10.22
N ASP A 342 24.12 27.11 10.04
CA ASP A 342 24.07 26.11 8.98
C ASP A 342 24.23 24.71 9.58
N TRP A 343 23.10 24.07 9.89
CA TRP A 343 23.06 22.79 10.60
C TRP A 343 21.79 22.00 10.32
N SER A 344 21.87 20.68 10.48
CA SER A 344 20.69 19.83 10.59
C SER A 344 20.76 18.95 11.82
N LEU A 345 19.62 18.77 12.48
CA LEU A 345 19.43 17.84 13.59
C LEU A 345 18.52 16.70 13.14
N LEU A 346 19.04 15.48 13.12
CA LEU A 346 18.31 14.26 12.80
C LEU A 346 17.96 13.49 14.08
N MET A 347 16.67 13.37 14.35
CA MET A 347 16.11 12.49 15.39
C MET A 347 15.46 11.29 14.70
N TYR A 348 15.62 10.10 15.27
CA TYR A 348 15.23 8.84 14.63
C TYR A 348 14.97 7.75 15.67
N THR A 349 14.06 6.83 15.37
CA THR A 349 13.81 5.63 16.19
C THR A 349 14.84 4.53 15.90
N ASP A 350 14.97 3.59 16.82
CA ASP A 350 15.98 2.54 16.75
C ASP A 350 15.76 1.55 15.60
N GLY A 351 14.54 1.41 15.07
CA GLY A 351 14.28 0.60 13.88
C GLY A 351 15.15 0.95 12.67
N LEU A 352 15.70 2.18 12.58
CA LEU A 352 16.66 2.57 11.55
C LEU A 352 18.05 1.92 11.75
N ILE A 353 18.45 1.71 13.00
CA ILE A 353 19.79 1.23 13.39
C ILE A 353 19.80 -0.23 13.86
N GLU A 354 18.63 -0.82 14.11
CA GLU A 354 18.42 -2.23 14.46
C GLU A 354 18.70 -3.19 13.28
N GLY A 355 18.73 -2.67 12.05
CA GLY A 355 19.03 -3.43 10.84
C GLY A 355 20.43 -4.06 10.88
N ARG A 356 20.57 -5.26 10.30
CA ARG A 356 21.84 -6.01 10.27
C ARG A 356 22.82 -5.46 9.26
N VAL A 357 24.11 -5.68 9.50
CA VAL A 357 25.20 -5.37 8.57
C VAL A 357 25.85 -6.67 8.09
N GLY A 358 25.70 -6.97 6.79
CA GLY A 358 26.28 -8.16 6.16
C GLY A 358 25.62 -9.47 6.62
N ASP A 359 26.35 -10.58 6.50
CA ASP A 359 25.85 -11.94 6.82
C ASP A 359 25.93 -12.27 8.34
N GLY A 360 26.30 -11.31 9.18
CA GLY A 360 26.48 -11.47 10.62
C GLY A 360 25.27 -11.07 11.48
N ASP A 361 25.48 -11.04 12.80
CA ASP A 361 24.52 -10.52 13.79
C ASP A 361 24.83 -9.07 14.21
N GLU A 362 25.78 -8.40 13.56
CA GLU A 362 26.12 -7.00 13.83
C GLU A 362 25.01 -6.07 13.33
N ARG A 363 24.64 -5.08 14.15
CA ARG A 363 23.63 -4.07 13.83
C ARG A 363 24.30 -2.84 13.23
N LEU A 364 23.54 -2.03 12.49
CA LEU A 364 24.03 -0.77 11.93
C LEU A 364 24.48 0.17 13.06
N ASP A 365 23.70 0.22 14.15
CA ASP A 365 23.95 1.03 15.33
C ASP A 365 24.20 2.53 15.03
N VAL A 366 24.43 3.32 16.08
CA VAL A 366 24.72 4.76 15.95
C VAL A 366 26.03 5.03 15.17
N PRO A 367 27.14 4.29 15.40
CA PRO A 367 28.37 4.50 14.64
C PRO A 367 28.20 4.22 13.14
N GLY A 368 27.53 3.14 12.75
CA GLY A 368 27.31 2.82 11.34
C GLY A 368 26.38 3.82 10.66
N LEU A 369 25.33 4.31 11.35
CA LEU A 369 24.50 5.40 10.81
C LEU A 369 25.31 6.70 10.64
N THR A 370 26.20 7.01 11.58
CA THR A 370 27.08 8.18 11.50
C THR A 370 28.04 8.07 10.31
N GLU A 371 28.61 6.89 10.07
CA GLU A 371 29.47 6.62 8.91
C GLU A 371 28.70 6.75 7.59
N LEU A 372 27.49 6.18 7.52
CA LEU A 372 26.62 6.24 6.35
C LEU A 372 26.26 7.70 6.00
N LEU A 373 25.95 8.53 7.00
CA LEU A 373 25.72 9.95 6.82
C LEU A 373 26.98 10.76 6.50
N SER A 374 28.16 10.27 6.87
CA SER A 374 29.44 10.93 6.55
C SER A 374 29.94 10.61 5.14
N ASP A 375 29.31 9.66 4.44
CA ASP A 375 29.65 9.29 3.07
C ASP A 375 29.42 10.47 2.10
N ARG A 376 30.31 10.59 1.10
CA ARG A 376 30.20 11.63 0.07
C ARG A 376 28.94 11.48 -0.78
N ASP A 377 28.43 10.27 -0.93
CA ASP A 377 27.19 10.01 -1.65
C ASP A 377 25.99 10.70 -0.96
N ASN A 378 26.01 10.87 0.38
CA ASN A 378 25.01 11.66 1.09
C ASN A 378 25.02 13.12 0.62
N LEU A 379 26.19 13.73 0.40
CA LEU A 379 26.30 15.16 0.03
C LEU A 379 25.54 15.51 -1.26
N ALA A 380 25.26 14.53 -2.12
CA ALA A 380 24.50 14.71 -3.35
C ALA A 380 22.98 14.59 -3.15
N VAL A 381 22.50 14.02 -2.04
CA VAL A 381 21.07 13.81 -1.78
C VAL A 381 20.43 15.11 -1.27
N PRO A 382 19.29 15.55 -1.80
CA PRO A 382 18.55 16.67 -1.21
C PRO A 382 18.14 16.34 0.24
N LEU A 383 18.23 17.30 1.17
CA LEU A 383 17.88 17.06 2.58
C LEU A 383 16.43 16.56 2.77
N ALA A 384 15.51 17.02 1.92
CA ALA A 384 14.13 16.54 1.91
C ALA A 384 14.00 15.04 1.57
N GLU A 385 14.95 14.47 0.83
CA GLU A 385 14.98 13.06 0.41
C GLU A 385 15.89 12.20 1.31
N LEU A 386 16.70 12.83 2.16
CA LEU A 386 17.68 12.17 3.00
C LEU A 386 17.07 11.06 3.88
N PRO A 387 15.93 11.26 4.59
CA PRO A 387 15.34 10.19 5.39
C PRO A 387 14.98 8.94 4.55
N ALA A 388 14.35 9.12 3.39
CA ALA A 388 13.98 8.01 2.52
C ALA A 388 15.23 7.29 1.98
N TRP A 389 16.27 8.05 1.63
CA TRP A 389 17.55 7.49 1.18
C TRP A 389 18.23 6.68 2.28
N LEU A 390 18.27 7.17 3.53
CA LEU A 390 18.84 6.45 4.68
C LEU A 390 18.18 5.09 4.87
N VAL A 391 16.85 5.07 4.80
CA VAL A 391 16.08 3.83 4.94
C VAL A 391 16.40 2.85 3.81
N GLY A 392 16.45 3.31 2.55
CA GLY A 392 16.81 2.45 1.43
C GLY A 392 18.23 1.88 1.54
N ARG A 393 19.19 2.67 2.06
CA ARG A 393 20.56 2.19 2.33
C ARG A 393 20.59 1.20 3.49
N ALA A 394 19.87 1.46 4.57
CA ALA A 394 19.76 0.53 5.70
C ALA A 394 19.15 -0.82 5.27
N GLU A 395 18.09 -0.81 4.44
CA GLU A 395 17.50 -2.03 3.89
C GLU A 395 18.46 -2.80 2.98
N GLN A 396 19.22 -2.09 2.16
CA GLN A 396 20.22 -2.70 1.28
C GLN A 396 21.32 -3.39 2.11
N ILE A 397 21.79 -2.74 3.17
CA ILE A 397 22.80 -3.27 4.09
C ILE A 397 22.25 -4.48 4.88
N ASN A 398 20.98 -4.41 5.27
CA ASN A 398 20.24 -5.47 5.97
C ASN A 398 19.88 -6.67 5.09
N GLY A 399 20.00 -6.57 3.76
CA GLY A 399 19.61 -7.63 2.82
C GLY A 399 18.10 -7.75 2.60
N GLY A 400 17.33 -6.71 2.94
CA GLY A 400 15.89 -6.64 2.76
C GLY A 400 15.22 -5.61 3.68
N PRO A 401 13.87 -5.50 3.63
CA PRO A 401 13.14 -4.56 4.47
C PRO A 401 13.43 -4.73 5.97
N LEU A 402 13.52 -3.62 6.71
CA LEU A 402 13.75 -3.64 8.16
C LEU A 402 12.56 -4.31 8.87
N ALA A 403 12.81 -4.88 10.04
CA ALA A 403 11.79 -5.59 10.80
C ALA A 403 10.85 -4.62 11.54
N ASP A 404 11.43 -3.54 12.06
CA ASP A 404 10.76 -2.59 12.93
C ASP A 404 10.28 -1.33 12.20
N ASP A 405 9.42 -0.59 12.87
CA ASP A 405 8.96 0.72 12.45
C ASP A 405 10.12 1.72 12.39
N VAL A 406 10.00 2.73 11.53
CA VAL A 406 10.97 3.83 11.48
C VAL A 406 10.26 5.17 11.41
N ALA A 407 10.47 5.99 12.43
CA ALA A 407 10.16 7.40 12.45
C ALA A 407 11.44 8.24 12.43
N MET A 408 11.43 9.31 11.63
CA MET A 408 12.50 10.31 11.62
C MET A 408 11.96 11.73 11.55
N LEU A 409 12.65 12.63 12.25
CA LEU A 409 12.52 14.08 12.17
C LEU A 409 13.87 14.68 11.83
N LEU A 410 13.94 15.35 10.68
CA LEU A 410 15.10 16.13 10.25
C LEU A 410 14.73 17.61 10.28
N VAL A 411 15.41 18.38 11.13
CA VAL A 411 15.23 19.84 11.20
C VAL A 411 16.49 20.51 10.71
N THR A 412 16.35 21.46 9.80
CA THR A 412 17.48 22.11 9.12
C THR A 412 17.38 23.62 9.21
N ARG A 413 18.48 24.27 9.60
CA ARG A 413 18.70 25.70 9.42
C ARG A 413 19.75 25.90 8.31
N GLY A 414 19.51 26.84 7.40
CA GLY A 414 20.44 27.11 6.30
C GLY A 414 20.50 26.00 5.25
N GLY A 415 21.71 25.60 4.85
CA GLY A 415 21.98 24.52 3.90
C GLY A 415 22.05 23.12 4.53
N GLY A 416 22.20 23.06 5.85
CA GLY A 416 22.04 21.90 6.72
C GLY A 416 23.11 20.82 6.66
N ARG A 417 24.35 21.11 6.25
CA ARG A 417 25.39 20.09 6.02
C ARG A 417 26.73 20.36 6.68
#